data_AF-A0A1B6FQK0-F1
#
_entry.id   AF-A0A1B6FQK0-F1
#
_cell.length_a   1.000
_cell.length_b   1.000
_cell.length_c   1.000
_cell.angle_alpha   90.00
_cell.angle_beta   90.00
_cell.angle_gamma   90.00
#
_symmetry.space_group_name_H-M   'P 1'
#
loop_
_entity.id
_entity.type
_entity.pdbx_description
1 polymer ?
#
loop_
_entity_poly.entity_id
_entity_poly.type
_entity_poly.pdbx_seq_one_letter_code
_entity_poly.pdbx_strand_id
1 'polypeptide(L)'
;ANLQLSNKLSVLSDQPDNMGEDRSTPTNTCQKPHKKLSKKEEKNSQYKRNNDCQKNIYLHADSHGKNLYEILNNLLPRDSKLYINNSPGAPLEYIMKNAKDSIKNLKHDDVTVIIAGSNSVETMLKEE
;
A
#
# COMPACT_ATOMS: atom_id res chain seq x y z
N ALA A 1 -42.02 10.02 -25.14
CA ALA A 1 -41.27 11.24 -25.52
C ALA A 1 -39.79 10.94 -25.34
N ASN A 2 -39.05 10.80 -26.45
CA ASN A 2 -37.63 10.44 -26.48
C ASN A 2 -36.79 11.72 -26.46
N LEU A 3 -35.92 11.87 -25.46
CA LEU A 3 -34.88 12.90 -25.42
C LEU A 3 -33.53 12.21 -25.21
N GLN A 4 -32.87 11.93 -26.34
CA GLN A 4 -31.44 11.59 -26.37
C GLN A 4 -30.65 12.89 -26.24
N LEU A 5 -29.85 13.02 -25.19
CA LEU A 5 -28.85 14.08 -25.04
C LEU A 5 -27.47 13.44 -25.12
N SER A 6 -26.85 13.57 -26.29
CA SER A 6 -25.46 13.20 -26.56
C SER A 6 -24.56 14.41 -26.35
N ASN A 7 -23.72 14.39 -25.31
CA ASN A 7 -22.61 15.33 -25.17
C ASN A 7 -21.29 14.59 -25.42
N LYS A 8 -20.76 14.76 -26.62
CA LYS A 8 -19.36 14.51 -26.97
C LYS A 8 -18.53 15.67 -26.42
N LEU A 9 -17.55 15.39 -25.57
CA LEU A 9 -16.46 16.33 -25.28
C LEU A 9 -15.13 15.70 -25.69
N SER A 10 -14.43 16.42 -26.55
CA SER A 10 -13.18 16.05 -27.21
C SER A 10 -11.95 16.34 -26.34
N VAL A 11 -11.06 15.35 -26.29
CA VAL A 11 -9.60 15.40 -26.38
C VAL A 11 -8.93 16.76 -26.24
N LEU A 12 -8.06 16.90 -25.22
CA LEU A 12 -6.87 17.74 -25.26
C LEU A 12 -5.71 16.94 -24.66
N SER A 13 -4.73 16.66 -25.51
CA SER A 13 -3.46 15.99 -25.25
C SER A 13 -2.36 17.02 -25.40
N ASP A 14 -1.64 17.32 -24.33
CA ASP A 14 -0.41 18.11 -24.38
C ASP A 14 0.71 17.29 -23.72
N GLN A 15 1.57 16.73 -24.56
CA GLN A 15 2.94 16.35 -24.19
C GLN A 15 3.87 17.54 -24.43
N PRO A 16 4.91 17.68 -23.62
CA PRO A 16 6.19 18.12 -24.16
C PRO A 16 7.30 17.07 -23.99
N ASP A 17 7.90 16.74 -25.13
CA ASP A 17 9.24 16.18 -25.28
C ASP A 17 10.31 17.28 -25.09
N ASN A 18 11.50 16.86 -24.63
CA ASN A 18 12.87 17.41 -24.80
C ASN A 18 13.63 17.58 -23.47
N MET A 19 14.67 16.78 -23.19
CA MET A 19 16.04 16.76 -23.74
C MET A 19 17.00 17.66 -22.93
N GLY A 20 18.13 17.08 -22.49
CA GLY A 20 19.27 17.79 -21.90
C GLY A 20 19.94 16.97 -20.80
N GLU A 21 20.88 16.09 -21.15
CA GLU A 21 22.35 16.27 -20.97
C GLU A 21 22.82 15.91 -19.54
N ASP A 22 23.45 14.75 -19.31
CA ASP A 22 24.81 14.34 -19.65
C ASP A 22 25.83 14.68 -18.54
N ARG A 23 26.74 13.73 -18.30
CA ARG A 23 28.00 13.79 -17.49
C ARG A 23 28.02 13.34 -16.02
N SER A 24 28.80 12.26 -15.87
CA SER A 24 29.89 12.05 -14.89
C SER A 24 29.62 11.26 -13.60
N THR A 25 29.90 9.96 -13.71
CA THR A 25 30.47 9.09 -12.66
C THR A 25 31.68 9.70 -11.94
N PRO A 26 31.84 9.37 -10.66
CA PRO A 26 33.13 8.87 -10.17
C PRO A 26 32.99 7.47 -9.55
N THR A 27 33.64 6.51 -10.20
CA THR A 27 34.08 5.23 -9.63
C THR A 27 34.99 5.46 -8.43
N ASN A 28 34.59 4.99 -7.25
CA ASN A 28 35.48 4.78 -6.12
C ASN A 28 35.38 3.32 -5.66
N THR A 29 36.13 2.46 -6.36
CA THR A 29 36.49 1.11 -5.94
C THR A 29 37.44 1.16 -4.75
N CYS A 30 36.91 0.95 -3.54
CA CYS A 30 37.70 0.69 -2.35
C CYS A 30 37.90 -0.83 -2.23
N GLN A 31 38.99 -1.33 -2.81
CA GLN A 31 39.41 -2.73 -2.69
C GLN A 31 39.89 -2.99 -1.27
N LYS A 32 39.10 -3.73 -0.49
CA LYS A 32 39.53 -4.30 0.80
C LYS A 32 40.21 -5.66 0.56
N PRO A 33 41.26 -6.00 1.33
CA PRO A 33 42.01 -7.23 1.15
C PRO A 33 41.16 -8.48 1.43
N HIS A 34 41.19 -9.42 0.49
CA HIS A 34 40.56 -10.73 0.58
C HIS A 34 41.17 -11.58 1.70
N LYS A 35 40.48 -11.66 2.85
CA LYS A 35 40.61 -12.81 3.75
C LYS A 35 40.03 -14.03 3.03
N LYS A 36 40.87 -15.03 2.76
CA LYS A 36 40.44 -16.36 2.28
C LYS A 36 39.59 -17.04 3.37
N LEU A 37 38.29 -16.82 3.31
CA LEU A 37 37.29 -17.59 4.05
C LEU A 37 37.06 -18.93 3.33
N SER A 38 36.95 -19.98 4.12
CA SER A 38 36.87 -21.37 3.68
C SER A 38 35.55 -21.66 2.98
N LYS A 39 35.61 -22.36 1.84
CA LYS A 39 34.49 -22.70 0.94
C LYS A 39 33.43 -23.66 1.51
N LYS A 40 33.29 -23.80 2.84
CA LYS A 40 32.40 -24.80 3.45
C LYS A 40 31.17 -24.23 4.18
N GLU A 41 31.03 -22.91 4.29
CA GLU A 41 29.90 -22.28 5.02
C GLU A 41 28.93 -21.47 4.15
N GLU A 42 29.20 -21.26 2.86
CA GLU A 42 28.40 -20.38 1.99
C GLU A 42 27.03 -20.93 1.58
N LYS A 43 26.73 -22.22 1.83
CA LYS A 43 25.43 -22.81 1.43
C LYS A 43 24.33 -22.76 2.49
N ASN A 44 24.63 -22.41 3.74
CA ASN A 44 23.63 -22.34 4.82
C ASN A 44 23.25 -20.91 5.24
N SER A 45 23.89 -19.87 4.70
CA SER A 45 23.64 -18.47 5.06
C SER A 45 22.66 -17.74 4.13
N GLN A 46 22.28 -18.33 2.98
CA GLN A 46 21.33 -17.71 2.04
C GLN A 46 19.85 -17.82 2.46
N TYR A 47 19.47 -18.79 3.28
CA TYR A 47 18.07 -18.96 3.74
C TYR A 47 17.73 -18.16 5.02
N LYS A 48 18.69 -17.40 5.57
CA LYS A 48 18.54 -16.66 6.84
C LYS A 48 18.41 -15.15 6.68
N ARG A 49 18.31 -14.65 5.45
CA ARG A 49 17.90 -13.27 5.16
C ARG A 49 16.49 -13.36 4.58
N ASN A 50 15.53 -12.63 5.17
CA ASN A 50 14.37 -11.99 4.50
C ASN A 50 13.10 -11.89 5.37
N ASN A 51 13.03 -12.50 6.57
CA ASN A 51 11.87 -12.29 7.44
C ASN A 51 11.82 -10.91 8.11
N ASP A 52 12.91 -10.13 8.08
CA ASP A 52 12.95 -8.77 8.63
C ASP A 52 12.33 -7.72 7.69
N CYS A 53 11.94 -8.08 6.47
CA CYS A 53 11.40 -7.13 5.48
C CYS A 53 9.90 -7.28 5.22
N GLN A 54 9.19 -8.18 5.94
CA GLN A 54 7.77 -8.37 5.68
C GLN A 54 6.94 -7.21 6.24
N LYS A 55 6.33 -6.42 5.36
CA LYS A 55 5.50 -5.26 5.69
C LYS A 55 4.06 -5.69 5.94
N ASN A 56 3.47 -5.33 7.08
CA ASN A 56 2.06 -5.58 7.33
C ASN A 56 1.22 -4.38 6.90
N ILE A 57 0.10 -4.66 6.23
CA ILE A 57 -0.89 -3.67 5.81
C ILE A 57 -2.22 -4.03 6.47
N TYR A 58 -2.73 -3.14 7.31
CA TYR A 58 -3.99 -3.30 8.01
C TYR A 58 -5.03 -2.38 7.38
N LEU A 59 -6.05 -2.96 6.76
CA LEU A 59 -7.16 -2.23 6.18
C LEU A 59 -8.38 -2.33 7.09
N HIS A 60 -8.84 -1.19 7.60
CA HIS A 60 -10.08 -1.08 8.37
C HIS A 60 -11.12 -0.39 7.51
N ALA A 61 -12.22 -1.08 7.26
CA ALA A 61 -13.22 -0.58 6.32
C ALA A 61 -14.65 -0.91 6.76
N ASP A 62 -15.59 -0.09 6.30
CA ASP A 62 -17.00 -0.46 6.28
C ASP A 62 -17.31 -1.39 5.10
N SER A 63 -18.57 -1.42 4.63
CA SER A 63 -19.00 -2.24 3.50
C SER A 63 -18.16 -2.06 2.23
N HIS A 64 -17.49 -0.92 2.03
CA HIS A 64 -16.58 -0.68 0.89
C HIS A 64 -15.31 -1.52 0.93
N GLY A 65 -14.96 -2.11 2.08
CA GLY A 65 -13.87 -3.06 2.20
C GLY A 65 -14.17 -4.46 1.65
N LYS A 66 -15.43 -4.74 1.31
CA LYS A 66 -15.85 -6.08 0.86
C LYS A 66 -15.14 -6.44 -0.45
N ASN A 67 -14.62 -7.66 -0.51
CA ASN A 67 -13.90 -8.22 -1.67
C ASN A 67 -12.59 -7.51 -2.06
N LEU A 68 -12.10 -6.53 -1.27
CA LEU A 68 -10.81 -5.90 -1.55
C LEU A 68 -9.62 -6.84 -1.31
N TYR A 69 -9.79 -7.91 -0.53
CA TYR A 69 -8.70 -8.84 -0.22
C TYR A 69 -8.09 -9.42 -1.50
N GLU A 70 -8.91 -9.99 -2.38
CA GLU A 70 -8.44 -10.68 -3.58
C GLU A 70 -7.74 -9.70 -4.54
N ILE A 71 -8.31 -8.51 -4.72
CA ILE A 71 -7.76 -7.46 -5.59
C ILE A 71 -6.42 -6.97 -5.04
N LEU A 72 -6.40 -6.57 -3.77
CA LEU A 72 -5.20 -5.97 -3.17
C LEU A 72 -4.09 -7.01 -2.97
N ASN A 73 -4.42 -8.24 -2.59
CA ASN A 73 -3.42 -9.30 -2.43
C ASN A 73 -2.68 -9.62 -3.74
N ASN A 74 -3.31 -9.41 -4.90
CA ASN A 74 -2.68 -9.58 -6.21
C ASN A 74 -1.85 -8.36 -6.65
N LEU A 75 -2.16 -7.16 -6.14
CA LEU A 75 -1.47 -5.91 -6.50
C LEU A 75 -0.31 -5.58 -5.56
N LEU A 76 -0.36 -6.07 -4.32
CA LEU A 76 0.65 -5.79 -3.32
C LEU A 76 1.94 -6.58 -3.58
N PRO A 77 3.11 -6.02 -3.21
CA PRO A 77 4.38 -6.75 -3.24
C PRO A 77 4.31 -8.07 -2.46
N ARG A 78 5.04 -9.09 -2.92
CA ARG A 78 5.02 -10.45 -2.30
C ARG A 78 5.52 -10.48 -0.86
N ASP A 79 6.31 -9.50 -0.46
CA ASP A 79 6.81 -9.26 0.89
C ASP A 79 5.84 -8.42 1.74
N SER A 80 4.64 -8.13 1.24
CA SER A 80 3.58 -7.49 2.02
C SER A 80 2.54 -8.52 2.50
N LYS A 81 2.01 -8.31 3.70
CA LYS A 81 0.91 -9.12 4.24
C LYS A 81 -0.30 -8.23 4.52
N LEU A 82 -1.42 -8.53 3.87
CA LEU A 82 -2.65 -7.78 4.01
C LEU A 82 -3.59 -8.40 5.05
N TYR A 83 -4.09 -7.58 5.95
CA TYR A 83 -5.15 -7.91 6.91
C TYR A 83 -6.31 -6.95 6.67
N ILE A 84 -7.52 -7.48 6.47
CA ILE A 84 -8.72 -6.67 6.28
C ILE A 84 -9.66 -6.91 7.46
N ASN A 85 -9.97 -5.84 8.20
CA ASN A 85 -11.04 -5.81 9.17
C ASN A 85 -12.22 -5.03 8.56
N ASN A 86 -13.21 -5.78 8.08
CA ASN A 86 -14.40 -5.23 7.47
C ASN A 86 -15.57 -5.27 8.46
N SER A 87 -16.21 -4.12 8.69
CA SER A 87 -17.40 -3.98 9.55
C SER A 87 -18.52 -3.27 8.76
N PRO A 88 -19.33 -4.00 7.98
CA PRO A 88 -20.38 -3.40 7.15
C PRO A 88 -21.38 -2.58 7.96
N GLY A 89 -21.74 -1.39 7.47
CA GLY A 89 -22.68 -0.47 8.14
C GLY A 89 -22.11 0.24 9.37
N ALA A 90 -20.86 -0.01 9.74
CA ALA A 90 -20.27 0.64 10.90
C ALA A 90 -20.03 2.13 10.63
N PRO A 91 -20.29 3.01 11.63
CA PRO A 91 -19.90 4.40 11.55
C PRO A 91 -18.38 4.55 11.75
N LEU A 92 -17.84 5.71 11.37
CA LEU A 92 -16.41 6.03 11.44
C LEU A 92 -15.83 5.80 12.85
N GLU A 93 -16.56 6.17 13.90
CA GLU A 93 -16.12 6.05 15.29
C GLU A 93 -15.81 4.60 15.67
N TYR A 94 -16.64 3.67 15.18
CA TYR A 94 -16.45 2.24 15.41
C TYR A 94 -15.21 1.72 14.67
N ILE A 95 -15.04 2.10 13.40
CA ILE A 95 -13.88 1.72 12.60
C ILE A 95 -12.58 2.27 13.22
N MET A 96 -12.59 3.52 13.68
CA MET A 96 -11.46 4.17 14.35
C MET A 96 -11.10 3.46 15.66
N LYS A 97 -12.09 2.98 16.43
CA LYS A 97 -11.84 2.18 17.63
C LYS A 97 -11.11 0.88 17.29
N ASN A 98 -11.56 0.15 16.27
CA ASN A 98 -10.92 -1.09 15.82
C ASN A 98 -9.49 -0.86 15.28
N ALA A 99 -9.27 0.27 14.59
CA ALA A 99 -7.94 0.67 14.13
C ALA A 99 -7.00 0.95 15.32
N LYS A 100 -7.46 1.65 16.36
CA LYS A 100 -6.63 1.93 17.56
C LYS A 100 -6.11 0.67 18.24
N ASP A 101 -6.91 -0.38 18.32
CA ASP A 101 -6.49 -1.63 18.96
C ASP A 101 -5.46 -2.41 18.15
N SER A 102 -5.46 -2.27 16.82
CA SER A 102 -4.48 -2.90 15.93
C SER A 102 -3.15 -2.13 15.86
N ILE A 103 -3.19 -0.80 16.06
CA ILE A 103 -1.99 0.06 16.03
C ILE A 103 -0.98 -0.29 17.13
N LYS A 104 -1.44 -0.86 18.26
CA LYS A 104 -0.59 -1.21 19.43
C LYS A 104 0.57 -2.16 19.10
N ASN A 105 0.46 -2.93 18.02
CA ASN A 105 1.46 -3.95 17.65
C ASN A 105 2.17 -3.63 16.32
N LEU A 106 2.03 -2.41 15.78
CA LEU A 106 2.64 -2.04 14.50
C LEU A 106 4.15 -1.81 14.63
N LYS A 107 4.87 -2.27 13.61
CA LYS A 107 6.28 -1.92 13.37
C LYS A 107 6.39 -0.61 12.60
N HIS A 108 7.60 -0.07 12.52
CA HIS A 108 7.89 1.21 11.84
C HIS A 108 7.41 1.25 10.38
N ASP A 109 7.51 0.12 9.68
CA ASP A 109 7.17 0.05 8.25
C ASP A 109 5.74 -0.43 7.97
N ASP A 110 5.01 -0.83 9.00
CA ASP A 110 3.63 -1.28 8.84
C ASP A 110 2.71 -0.10 8.52
N VAL A 111 1.65 -0.35 7.74
CA VAL A 111 0.72 0.69 7.29
C VAL A 111 -0.69 0.32 7.70
N THR A 112 -1.42 1.29 8.24
CA THR A 112 -2.86 1.20 8.47
C THR A 112 -3.60 2.08 7.50
N VAL A 113 -4.55 1.51 6.77
CA VAL A 113 -5.45 2.19 5.85
C VAL A 113 -6.85 2.16 6.44
N ILE A 114 -7.54 3.30 6.41
CA ILE A 114 -8.91 3.43 6.91
C ILE A 114 -9.80 3.88 5.75
N ILE A 115 -10.85 3.12 5.46
CA ILE A 115 -11.88 3.44 4.46
C ILE A 115 -13.23 3.45 5.18
N ALA A 116 -13.64 4.62 5.65
CA ALA A 116 -14.86 4.79 6.41
C ALA A 116 -15.41 6.22 6.29
N GLY A 117 -16.63 6.43 6.80
CA GLY A 117 -17.26 7.75 6.87
C GLY A 117 -18.61 7.80 6.16
N SER A 118 -18.86 6.91 5.19
CA SER A 118 -20.11 6.87 4.42
C SER A 118 -21.35 6.79 5.31
N ASN A 119 -21.30 5.95 6.35
CA ASN A 119 -22.41 5.75 7.28
C ASN A 119 -22.52 6.83 8.37
N SER A 120 -21.47 7.64 8.60
CA SER A 120 -21.48 8.70 9.61
C SER A 120 -22.15 9.99 9.10
N VAL A 121 -22.08 10.23 7.80
CA VAL A 121 -22.77 11.38 7.17
C VAL A 121 -24.28 11.22 7.27
N GLU A 122 -24.78 9.99 7.17
CA GLU A 122 -26.22 9.71 7.27
C GLU A 122 -26.78 10.00 8.68
N THR A 123 -25.97 9.80 9.73
CA THR A 123 -26.37 10.07 11.10
C THR A 123 -26.47 11.56 11.41
N MET A 124 -25.54 12.37 10.89
CA MET A 124 -25.54 13.83 11.11
C MET A 124 -26.75 14.52 10.49
N LEU A 125 -27.28 14.01 9.38
CA LEU A 125 -28.47 14.57 8.72
C LEU A 125 -29.79 14.25 9.41
N LYS A 126 -29.80 13.35 10.41
CA LYS A 126 -31.01 12.96 11.16
C LYS A 126 -31.16 13.72 12.49
N GLU A 127 -30.17 14.52 12.86
CA GLU A 127 -30.16 15.31 14.09
C GLU A 127 -30.48 16.81 13.86
N GLU A 128 -30.79 17.20 12.62
CA GLU A 128 -31.37 18.51 12.25
C GLU A 128 -32.89 18.42 12.01
#